data_AF-A0A349CJS1-F1
#
_entry.id   AF-A0A349CJS1-F1
#
_cell.length_a   1.000
_cell.length_b   1.000
_cell.length_c   1.000
_cell.angle_alpha   90.00
_cell.angle_beta   90.00
_cell.angle_gamma   90.00
#
_symmetry.space_group_name_H-M   'P 1'
#
loop_
_entity.id
_entity.type
_entity.pdbx_description
1 polymer ?
#
loop_
_entity_poly.entity_id
_entity_poly.type
_entity_poly.pdbx_seq_one_letter_code
_entity_poly.pdbx_strand_id
1 'polypeptide(L)'
;MLNPIFIIIGINLFIFIAANISDTLVYDLGLWAPLQLTLEQPWGIFTSMFTHVGFTHVTFNMLALYFFGSYVLKLSGLKQFLIIYLGGGLLGSIFYVLFSTLISPDIPGLA
;
A
#
# COMPACT_ATOMS: atom_id res chain seq x y z
N MET A 1 11.20 23.55 -4.42
CA MET A 1 9.88 22.96 -4.10
C MET A 1 10.09 21.52 -3.67
N LEU A 2 9.39 21.04 -2.65
CA LEU A 2 9.54 19.67 -2.16
C LEU A 2 8.99 18.67 -3.20
N ASN A 3 9.79 17.69 -3.64
CA ASN A 3 9.35 16.73 -4.64
C ASN A 3 8.46 15.65 -3.97
N PRO A 4 7.19 15.49 -4.40
CA PRO A 4 6.26 14.55 -3.76
C PRO A 4 6.76 13.10 -3.76
N ILE A 5 7.57 12.71 -4.74
CA ILE A 5 8.11 11.34 -4.85
C ILE A 5 9.05 11.06 -3.68
N PHE A 6 9.96 11.98 -3.37
CA PHE A 6 10.87 11.81 -2.24
C PHE A 6 10.15 11.83 -0.90
N ILE A 7 9.05 12.58 -0.78
CA ILE A 7 8.20 12.55 0.42
C ILE A 7 7.60 11.15 0.59
N ILE A 8 6.97 10.62 -0.45
CA ILE A 8 6.32 9.31 -0.42
C ILE A 8 7.36 8.21 -0.15
N ILE A 9 8.53 8.25 -0.79
CA ILE A 9 9.62 7.31 -0.52
C ILE A 9 10.06 7.42 0.95
N GLY A 10 10.25 8.64 1.47
CA GLY A 10 10.62 8.86 2.87
C GLY A 10 9.60 8.26 3.85
N ILE A 11 8.30 8.45 3.59
CA ILE A 11 7.22 7.87 4.39
C ILE A 11 7.27 6.34 4.36
N ASN A 12 7.41 5.75 3.18
CA ASN A 12 7.49 4.30 3.02
C ASN A 12 8.69 3.69 3.76
N LEU A 13 9.87 4.31 3.63
CA LEU A 13 11.07 3.84 4.32
C LEU A 13 10.95 4.01 5.84
N PHE A 14 10.37 5.11 6.30
CA PHE A 14 10.10 5.33 7.72
C PHE A 14 9.18 4.25 8.29
N ILE A 15 8.04 3.99 7.63
CA ILE A 15 7.09 2.95 8.06
C ILE A 15 7.75 1.57 7.99
N PHE A 16 8.52 1.27 6.95
CA PHE A 16 9.25 0.01 6.85
C PHE A 16 10.22 -0.20 8.01
N ILE A 17 11.02 0.81 8.35
CA ILE A 17 11.95 0.73 9.50
C ILE A 17 11.19 0.55 10.80
N ALA A 18 10.13 1.35 11.03
CA ALA A 18 9.29 1.22 12.22
C ALA A 18 8.66 -0.18 12.34
N ALA A 19 8.25 -0.76 11.21
CA ALA A 19 7.66 -2.09 11.13
C ALA A 19 8.67 -3.23 11.32
N ASN A 20 9.98 -2.99 11.10
CA ASN A 20 11.02 -3.95 11.45
C ASN A 20 11.46 -3.84 12.92
N ILE A 21 11.04 -2.79 13.63
CA ILE A 21 11.27 -2.60 15.08
C ILE A 21 10.08 -3.11 15.89
N SER A 22 8.86 -2.93 15.38
CA SER A 22 7.62 -3.35 16.02
C SER A 22 6.98 -4.51 15.26
N ASP A 23 6.93 -5.68 15.89
CA ASP A 23 6.34 -6.89 15.31
C ASP A 23 4.84 -6.75 15.00
N THR A 24 4.13 -5.82 15.66
CA THR A 24 2.68 -5.63 15.45
C THR A 24 2.35 -4.63 14.35
N LEU A 25 3.27 -3.74 13.99
CA LEU A 25 2.92 -2.58 13.15
C LEU A 25 2.49 -2.99 11.73
N VAL A 26 3.09 -4.07 11.21
CA VAL A 26 2.66 -4.66 9.93
C VAL A 26 1.22 -5.17 10.03
N TYR A 27 0.86 -5.78 11.16
CA TYR A 27 -0.49 -6.28 11.39
C TYR A 27 -1.49 -5.14 11.53
N ASP A 28 -1.12 -4.08 12.25
CA ASP A 28 -2.00 -2.94 12.52
C ASP A 28 -2.24 -2.06 11.29
N LEU A 29 -1.25 -1.94 10.39
CA LEU A 29 -1.29 -1.08 9.20
C LEU A 29 -1.49 -1.88 7.89
N GLY A 30 -1.51 -3.20 7.97
CA GLY A 30 -1.68 -4.09 6.82
C GLY A 30 -3.12 -4.10 6.31
N LEU A 31 -3.31 -4.69 5.13
CA LEU A 31 -4.63 -4.96 4.58
C LEU A 31 -5.00 -6.41 4.84
N TRP A 32 -6.01 -6.61 5.68
CA TRP A 32 -6.59 -7.92 5.94
C TRP A 32 -7.72 -8.20 4.96
N ALA A 33 -7.76 -9.44 4.48
CA ALA A 33 -8.77 -9.94 3.55
C ALA A 33 -9.11 -11.39 3.97
N PRO A 34 -10.36 -11.87 3.79
CA PRO A 34 -11.46 -11.30 2.98
C PRO A 34 -12.22 -10.14 3.65
N LEU A 35 -13.28 -9.65 2.99
CA LEU A 35 -14.02 -8.42 3.35
C LEU A 35 -14.41 -8.35 4.83
N GLN A 36 -14.78 -9.47 5.45
CA GLN A 36 -15.14 -9.54 6.86
C GLN A 36 -13.99 -9.04 7.77
N LEU A 37 -12.76 -9.47 7.50
CA LEU A 37 -11.58 -9.01 8.23
C LEU A 37 -11.23 -7.56 7.89
N THR A 38 -11.43 -7.16 6.62
CA THR A 38 -11.22 -5.76 6.22
C THR A 38 -12.14 -4.81 6.99
N LEU A 39 -13.37 -5.22 7.30
CA LEU A 39 -14.33 -4.38 8.04
C LEU A 39 -13.92 -4.17 9.50
N GLU A 40 -13.11 -5.05 10.09
CA GLU A 40 -12.55 -4.85 11.43
C GLU A 40 -11.43 -3.79 11.43
N GLN A 41 -10.68 -3.69 10.33
CA GLN A 41 -9.57 -2.75 10.17
C GLN A 41 -9.64 -2.01 8.81
N PRO A 42 -10.65 -1.16 8.58
CA PRO A 42 -10.93 -0.58 7.27
C PRO A 42 -9.83 0.40 6.79
N TRP A 43 -9.06 0.96 7.72
CA TRP A 43 -7.91 1.81 7.38
C TRP A 43 -6.83 1.05 6.61
N GLY A 44 -6.78 -0.29 6.73
CA GLY A 44 -5.89 -1.17 5.99
C GLY A 44 -5.94 -0.96 4.48
N ILE A 45 -7.09 -0.58 3.93
CA ILE A 45 -7.26 -0.26 2.49
C ILE A 45 -6.31 0.87 2.06
N PHE A 46 -6.09 1.85 2.93
CA PHE A 46 -5.22 2.99 2.65
C PHE A 46 -3.82 2.79 3.21
N THR A 47 -3.68 2.32 4.45
CA THR A 47 -2.37 2.21 5.12
C THR A 47 -1.47 1.16 4.47
N SER A 48 -2.05 0.10 3.90
CA SER A 48 -1.30 -0.91 3.14
C SER A 48 -0.56 -0.36 1.93
N MET A 49 -0.96 0.79 1.39
CA MET A 49 -0.21 1.47 0.33
C MET A 49 1.21 1.86 0.76
N PHE A 50 1.44 1.96 2.07
CA PHE A 50 2.72 2.35 2.64
C PHE A 50 3.39 1.24 3.47
N THR A 51 2.65 0.21 3.85
CA THR A 51 3.15 -0.94 4.62
C THR A 51 3.78 -1.98 3.71
N HIS A 52 5.06 -2.26 3.88
CA HIS A 52 5.81 -3.22 3.07
C HIS A 52 6.42 -4.31 3.93
N VAL A 53 6.30 -5.57 3.50
CA VAL A 53 6.96 -6.72 4.13
C VAL A 53 8.08 -7.21 3.23
N GLY A 54 9.30 -7.28 3.76
CA GLY A 54 10.50 -7.74 3.06
C GLY A 54 11.30 -6.63 2.38
N PHE A 55 12.62 -6.70 2.54
CA PHE A 55 13.57 -5.72 2.02
C PHE A 55 13.49 -5.59 0.49
N THR A 56 13.52 -6.71 -0.23
CA THR A 56 13.45 -6.74 -1.69
C THR A 56 12.17 -6.06 -2.20
N HIS A 57 11.03 -6.31 -1.55
CA HIS A 57 9.75 -5.73 -1.95
C HIS A 57 9.74 -4.21 -1.82
N VAL A 58 10.18 -3.66 -0.68
CA VAL A 58 10.24 -2.20 -0.51
C VAL A 58 11.25 -1.56 -1.46
N THR A 59 12.42 -2.18 -1.69
CA THR A 59 13.43 -1.64 -2.61
C THR A 59 12.90 -1.51 -4.04
N PHE A 60 12.28 -2.56 -4.58
CA PHE A 60 11.76 -2.51 -5.94
C PHE A 60 10.56 -1.56 -6.09
N ASN A 61 9.70 -1.45 -5.07
CA ASN A 61 8.60 -0.47 -5.08
C ASN A 61 9.14 0.96 -5.07
N MET A 62 10.15 1.28 -4.26
CA MET A 62 10.73 2.62 -4.24
C MET A 62 11.46 2.95 -5.55
N LEU A 63 12.11 1.95 -6.17
CA LEU A 63 12.75 2.12 -7.47
C LEU A 63 11.72 2.39 -8.58
N ALA A 64 10.63 1.61 -8.59
CA ALA A 64 9.52 1.78 -9.52
C ALA A 64 8.85 3.15 -9.32
N LEU A 65 8.56 3.53 -8.07
CA LEU A 65 8.00 4.83 -7.74
C LEU A 65 8.92 5.98 -8.17
N TYR A 66 10.23 5.83 -7.98
CA TYR A 66 11.18 6.85 -8.42
C TYR A 66 11.16 7.02 -9.95
N PHE A 67 11.32 5.94 -10.72
CA PHE A 67 11.41 6.05 -12.18
C PHE A 67 10.06 6.35 -12.83
N PHE A 68 9.05 5.50 -12.59
CA PHE A 68 7.73 5.66 -13.20
C PHE A 68 7.00 6.87 -12.60
N GLY A 69 7.09 7.07 -11.29
CA GLY A 69 6.48 8.23 -10.65
C GLY A 69 7.09 9.54 -11.12
N SER A 70 8.41 9.62 -11.32
CA SER A 70 9.05 10.84 -11.88
C SER A 70 8.58 11.12 -13.29
N TYR A 71 8.45 10.08 -14.11
CA TYR A 71 7.94 10.20 -15.47
C TYR A 71 6.48 10.71 -15.48
N VAL A 72 5.60 10.08 -14.71
CA VAL A 72 4.19 10.47 -14.58
C VAL A 72 4.05 11.88 -14.01
N LEU A 73 4.81 12.23 -12.97
CA LEU A 73 4.80 13.57 -12.37
C LEU A 73 5.22 14.65 -13.38
N LYS A 74 6.25 14.38 -14.18
CA LYS A 74 6.72 15.31 -15.21
C LYS A 74 5.70 15.51 -16.34
N LEU A 75 5.00 14.44 -16.73
CA LEU A 75 3.99 14.50 -17.81
C LEU A 75 2.67 15.13 -17.38
N SER A 76 2.23 14.85 -16.15
CA SER A 76 0.86 15.15 -15.71
C SER A 76 0.76 16.25 -14.66
N GLY A 77 1.88 16.61 -14.01
CA GLY A 77 1.91 17.53 -12.89
C GLY A 77 1.50 16.89 -11.56
N LEU A 78 1.61 17.67 -10.49
CA LEU A 78 1.44 17.20 -9.10
C LEU A 78 0.05 16.60 -8.84
N LYS A 79 -1.02 17.31 -9.23
CA LYS A 79 -2.39 16.90 -8.90
C LYS A 79 -2.73 15.55 -9.53
N GLN A 80 -2.46 15.39 -10.82
CA GLN A 80 -2.73 14.15 -11.54
C GLN A 80 -1.84 13.01 -11.05
N PHE A 81 -0.56 13.26 -10.76
CA PHE A 81 0.31 12.27 -10.13
C PHE A 81 -0.28 11.74 -8.82
N LEU A 82 -0.76 12.63 -7.93
CA LEU A 82 -1.36 12.22 -6.65
C LEU A 82 -2.65 11.43 -6.85
N ILE A 83 -3.49 11.81 -7.83
CA ILE A 83 -4.71 11.06 -8.17
C ILE A 83 -4.35 9.66 -8.67
N ILE A 84 -3.35 9.53 -9.54
CA ILE A 84 -2.91 8.23 -10.08
C ILE A 84 -2.32 7.37 -8.95
N TYR A 85 -1.46 7.95 -8.11
CA TYR A 85 -0.83 7.22 -7.00
C TYR A 85 -1.85 6.76 -5.96
N LEU A 86 -2.65 7.68 -5.42
CA LEU A 86 -3.64 7.39 -4.38
C LEU A 86 -4.81 6.58 -4.92
N GLY A 87 -5.35 6.95 -6.09
CA GLY A 87 -6.44 6.23 -6.73
C GLY A 87 -6.04 4.83 -7.16
N GLY A 88 -4.84 4.67 -7.73
CA GLY A 88 -4.31 3.36 -8.12
C GLY A 88 -4.14 2.42 -6.92
N GLY A 89 -3.57 2.91 -5.81
CA GLY A 89 -3.43 2.11 -4.60
C GLY A 89 -4.78 1.75 -3.97
N LEU A 90 -5.70 2.72 -3.82
CA LEU A 90 -7.04 2.46 -3.29
C LEU A 90 -7.82 1.44 -4.12
N LEU A 91 -7.83 1.60 -5.45
CA LEU A 91 -8.48 0.65 -6.34
C LEU A 91 -7.81 -0.73 -6.27
N GLY A 92 -6.49 -0.79 -6.20
CA GLY A 92 -5.75 -2.04 -6.03
C GLY A 92 -6.13 -2.77 -4.74
N SER A 93 -6.18 -2.07 -3.60
CA SER A 93 -6.63 -2.62 -2.32
C SER A 93 -8.07 -3.13 -2.36
N ILE A 94 -8.99 -2.35 -2.95
CA ILE A 94 -10.40 -2.75 -3.10
C ILE A 94 -10.50 -4.00 -3.98
N PHE A 95 -9.81 -4.03 -5.12
CA PHE A 95 -9.80 -5.19 -6.00
C PHE A 95 -9.22 -6.43 -5.31
N TYR A 96 -8.15 -6.27 -4.53
CA TYR A 96 -7.59 -7.36 -3.74
C TYR A 96 -8.62 -7.95 -2.76
N VAL A 97 -9.32 -7.11 -2.00
CA VAL A 97 -10.37 -7.55 -1.06
C VAL A 97 -11.56 -8.20 -1.78
N LEU A 98 -12.01 -7.62 -2.89
CA LEU A 98 -13.10 -8.20 -3.68
C LEU A 98 -12.69 -9.56 -4.24
N PHE A 99 -11.50 -9.65 -4.83
CA PHE A 99 -10.97 -10.89 -5.38
C PHE A 99 -10.83 -11.96 -4.29
N SER A 100 -10.25 -11.61 -3.14
CA SER A 100 -10.10 -12.54 -2.02
C SER A 100 -11.45 -13.04 -1.49
N THR A 101 -12.45 -12.17 -1.43
CA THR A 101 -13.80 -12.50 -0.92
C THR A 101 -14.61 -13.35 -1.90
N LEU A 102 -14.47 -13.08 -3.20
CA LEU A 102 -15.27 -13.77 -4.24
C LEU A 102 -14.69 -15.12 -4.65
N ILE A 103 -13.36 -15.29 -4.53
CA ILE A 103 -12.64 -16.44 -5.10
C ILE A 103 -12.02 -17.33 -4.03
N SER A 104 -11.81 -16.84 -2.81
CA SER A 104 -11.49 -17.71 -1.68
C SER A 104 -12.81 -18.16 -1.05
N PRO A 105 -13.32 -19.38 -1.34
CA PRO A 105 -14.43 -19.91 -0.57
C PRO A 105 -13.97 -19.96 0.88
N ASP A 106 -14.84 -19.61 1.83
CA ASP A 106 -14.61 -19.79 3.26
C ASP A 106 -13.96 -21.17 3.47
N ILE A 107 -12.67 -21.21 3.86
CA ILE A 107 -12.10 -22.48 4.34
C ILE A 107 -12.76 -22.66 5.70
N PRO A 108 -13.66 -23.64 5.88
CA PRO A 108 -14.33 -23.82 7.16
C PRO A 108 -13.26 -24.21 8.19
N GLY A 109 -13.05 -23.39 9.22
CA GLY A 109 -12.14 -23.71 10.33
C GLY A 109 -11.11 -22.65 10.74
N LEU A 110 -11.17 -21.42 10.21
CA LEU A 110 -10.36 -20.30 10.70
C LEU A 110 -11.23 -19.09 11.06
N ALA A 111 -12.14 -19.30 12.00
CA ALA A 111 -12.80 -18.26 12.80
C ALA A 111 -12.77 -18.69 14.27
#